data_AF-A0A381ZFI5-F1
#
_entry.id   AF-A0A381ZFI5-F1
#
_cell.length_a   1.000
_cell.length_b   1.000
_cell.length_c   1.000
_cell.angle_alpha   90.00
_cell.angle_beta   90.00
_cell.angle_gamma   90.00
#
_symmetry.space_group_name_H-M   'P 1'
#
loop_
_entity.id
_entity.type
_entity.pdbx_description
1 polymer ?
#
loop_
_entity_poly.entity_id
_entity_poly.type
_entity_poly.pdbx_seq_one_letter_code
_entity_poly.pdbx_strand_id
1 'polypeptide(L)'
;MSTNTTFYGFRRENGRVGVRNYVAILPVDDISNAACESIAANIQGTIALPHAYGRLQFGEDLELHFRTMIGTGSNPNVAACIVVGIEPGWTQKIVDGIAETGKPVAGFSIEKNGDIATVAAASHQAKEFVHMTSGQQRKEHSISDLWVAAKCGESDTTTGLASCPAVGNMYDKWIPEGIFGCFGETTEITGAEHLCAKRAITPEIGDK
;
A
#
# COMPACT_ATOMS: atom_id res chain seq x y z
N MET A 1 22.55 -16.76 8.63
CA MET A 1 21.92 -17.86 7.85
C MET A 1 22.51 -17.80 6.44
N SER A 2 22.12 -18.67 5.50
CA SER A 2 22.69 -18.65 4.14
C SER A 2 22.33 -17.34 3.43
N THR A 3 23.34 -16.59 3.00
CA THR A 3 23.24 -15.30 2.29
C THR A 3 22.62 -15.40 0.89
N ASN A 4 22.10 -16.56 0.50
CA ASN A 4 21.51 -16.86 -0.81
C ASN A 4 20.00 -17.11 -0.75
N THR A 5 19.31 -16.65 0.29
CA THR A 5 17.84 -16.81 0.35
C THR A 5 17.19 -15.86 -0.65
N THR A 6 16.38 -16.40 -1.56
CA THR A 6 15.71 -15.64 -2.62
C THR A 6 14.20 -15.85 -2.59
N PHE A 7 13.46 -14.97 -3.26
CA PHE A 7 12.03 -15.12 -3.53
C PHE A 7 11.67 -14.66 -4.94
N TYR A 8 10.54 -15.14 -5.46
CA TYR A 8 10.01 -14.71 -6.76
C TYR A 8 9.14 -13.45 -6.62
N GLY A 9 9.53 -12.37 -7.29
CA GLY A 9 8.84 -11.08 -7.23
C GLY A 9 8.87 -10.29 -8.54
N PHE A 10 8.30 -9.09 -8.50
CA PHE A 10 8.22 -8.15 -9.62
C PHE A 10 9.02 -6.88 -9.26
N ARG A 11 10.19 -6.70 -9.90
CA ARG A 11 10.97 -5.46 -9.79
C ARG A 11 10.21 -4.31 -10.45
N ARG A 12 10.11 -3.18 -9.74
CA ARG A 12 9.54 -1.91 -10.23
C ARG A 12 10.65 -0.95 -10.68
N GLU A 13 10.25 0.09 -11.39
CA GLU A 13 11.10 1.13 -11.96
C GLU A 13 11.91 1.84 -10.88
N ASN A 14 11.32 2.05 -9.69
CA ASN A 14 12.00 2.61 -8.51
C ASN A 14 12.86 1.61 -7.71
N GLY A 15 13.12 0.42 -8.24
CA GLY A 15 13.97 -0.60 -7.61
C GLY A 15 13.28 -1.48 -6.56
N ARG A 16 12.10 -1.11 -6.05
CA ARG A 16 11.33 -1.92 -5.10
C ARG A 16 10.83 -3.22 -5.74
N VAL A 17 10.59 -4.25 -4.92
CA VAL A 17 10.08 -5.55 -5.39
C VAL A 17 8.72 -5.85 -4.78
N GLY A 18 7.74 -6.15 -5.63
CA GLY A 18 6.42 -6.61 -5.23
C GLY A 18 6.34 -8.13 -5.22
N VAL A 19 5.59 -8.70 -4.28
CA VAL A 19 5.21 -10.13 -4.26
C VAL A 19 3.89 -10.39 -5.00
N ARG A 20 3.21 -9.33 -5.44
CA ARG A 20 1.96 -9.33 -6.24
C ARG A 20 2.06 -8.32 -7.38
N ASN A 21 1.10 -8.37 -8.29
CA ASN A 21 1.07 -7.56 -9.52
C ASN A 21 -0.33 -7.02 -9.80
N TYR A 22 -0.86 -6.22 -8.87
CA TYR A 22 -2.22 -5.71 -8.95
C TYR A 22 -2.33 -4.47 -9.84
N VAL A 23 -3.45 -4.35 -10.55
CA VAL A 23 -3.95 -3.06 -11.01
C VAL A 23 -4.94 -2.56 -9.96
N ALA A 24 -4.56 -1.55 -9.20
CA ALA A 24 -5.39 -1.02 -8.12
C ALA A 24 -6.31 0.10 -8.63
N ILE A 25 -7.53 0.15 -8.12
CA ILE A 25 -8.48 1.24 -8.34
C ILE A 25 -8.71 1.90 -6.99
N LEU A 26 -8.20 3.12 -6.85
CA LEU A 26 -8.17 3.89 -5.61
C LEU A 26 -9.23 4.98 -5.64
N PRO A 27 -10.27 4.89 -4.80
CA PRO A 27 -11.12 6.03 -4.52
C PRO A 27 -10.35 7.05 -3.70
N VAL A 28 -10.42 8.33 -4.04
CA VAL A 28 -9.85 9.43 -3.22
C VAL A 28 -10.68 9.66 -1.96
N ASP A 29 -11.97 9.38 -2.05
CA ASP A 29 -12.99 9.65 -1.06
C ASP A 29 -14.06 8.55 -1.08
N ASP A 30 -14.80 8.43 0.02
CA ASP A 30 -15.82 7.40 0.18
C ASP A 30 -16.99 7.50 -0.81
N ILE A 31 -17.24 8.69 -1.37
CA ILE A 31 -18.27 8.91 -2.40
C ILE A 31 -17.83 8.27 -3.73
N SER A 32 -16.53 8.25 -4.00
CA SER A 32 -15.94 7.65 -5.20
C SER A 32 -15.83 6.12 -5.13
N ASN A 33 -16.15 5.51 -3.98
CA ASN A 33 -16.10 4.04 -3.80
C ASN A 33 -16.96 3.30 -4.82
N ALA A 34 -18.21 3.72 -5.02
CA ALA A 34 -19.14 3.04 -5.92
C ALA A 34 -18.66 3.04 -7.38
N ALA A 35 -18.05 4.15 -7.81
CA ALA A 35 -17.42 4.26 -9.13
C ALA A 35 -16.24 3.27 -9.26
N CYS A 36 -15.37 3.22 -8.24
CA CYS A 36 -14.22 2.31 -8.20
C CYS A 36 -14.63 0.84 -8.22
N GLU A 37 -15.64 0.47 -7.44
CA GLU A 37 -16.20 -0.89 -7.41
C GLU A 37 -16.82 -1.27 -8.75
N SER A 38 -17.51 -0.32 -9.41
CA SER A 38 -18.07 -0.54 -10.75
C SER A 38 -16.99 -0.77 -11.80
N ILE A 39 -15.87 -0.03 -11.75
CA ILE A 39 -14.72 -0.25 -12.63
C ILE A 39 -14.13 -1.65 -12.39
N ALA A 40 -13.99 -2.06 -11.12
CA ALA A 40 -13.46 -3.38 -10.77
C ALA A 40 -14.38 -4.52 -11.22
N ALA A 41 -15.69 -4.32 -11.17
CA ALA A 41 -16.68 -5.26 -11.68
C ALA A 41 -16.61 -5.39 -13.21
N ASN A 42 -16.30 -4.31 -13.92
CA ASN A 42 -16.15 -4.31 -15.38
C ASN A 42 -14.86 -5.00 -15.85
N ILE A 43 -13.75 -4.78 -15.14
CA ILE A 43 -12.41 -5.19 -15.58
C ILE A 43 -11.81 -6.22 -14.62
N GLN A 44 -11.88 -7.49 -15.01
CA GLN A 44 -11.23 -8.58 -14.29
C GLN A 44 -9.71 -8.38 -14.19
N GLY A 45 -9.12 -8.77 -13.05
CA GLY A 45 -7.69 -8.61 -12.76
C GLY A 45 -7.34 -7.27 -12.09
N THR A 46 -8.33 -6.42 -11.86
CA THR A 46 -8.20 -5.22 -11.03
C THR A 46 -8.69 -5.46 -9.60
N ILE A 47 -8.34 -4.56 -8.68
CA ILE A 47 -8.83 -4.56 -7.29
C ILE A 47 -9.23 -3.14 -6.89
N ALA A 48 -10.50 -2.95 -6.52
CA ALA A 48 -10.94 -1.73 -5.85
C ALA A 48 -10.57 -1.77 -4.36
N LEU A 49 -10.17 -0.62 -3.81
CA LEU A 49 -9.78 -0.48 -2.41
C LEU A 49 -10.66 0.58 -1.71
N PRO A 50 -11.94 0.28 -1.44
CA PRO A 50 -12.87 1.22 -0.83
C PRO A 50 -12.50 1.52 0.62
N HIS A 51 -12.80 2.75 1.06
CA HIS A 51 -12.59 3.19 2.45
C HIS A 51 -13.61 4.23 2.89
N ALA A 52 -13.66 4.53 4.18
CA ALA A 52 -14.62 5.49 4.77
C ALA A 52 -14.11 6.95 4.87
N TYR A 53 -12.86 7.22 4.45
CA TYR A 53 -12.19 8.52 4.57
C TYR A 53 -12.28 9.39 3.30
N GLY A 54 -11.65 10.56 3.30
CA GLY A 54 -11.59 11.48 2.15
C GLY A 54 -12.66 12.56 2.09
N ARG A 55 -13.31 12.88 3.23
CA ARG A 55 -14.25 14.00 3.34
C ARG A 55 -14.05 14.78 4.63
N LEU A 56 -14.29 16.10 4.55
CA LEU A 56 -14.23 17.02 5.69
C LEU A 56 -12.88 16.99 6.46
N GLN A 57 -11.82 16.58 5.79
CA GLN A 57 -10.45 16.56 6.34
C GLN A 57 -9.76 17.88 6.00
N PHE A 58 -8.97 18.40 6.93
CA PHE A 58 -8.24 19.65 6.78
C PHE A 58 -6.93 19.61 7.58
N GLY A 59 -5.98 20.49 7.24
CA GLY A 59 -4.70 20.57 7.93
C GLY A 59 -3.93 19.26 7.91
N GLU A 60 -3.38 18.86 9.05
CA GLU A 60 -2.54 17.67 9.19
C GLU A 60 -3.27 16.35 8.87
N ASP A 61 -4.57 16.28 9.15
CA ASP A 61 -5.39 15.10 8.84
C ASP A 61 -5.53 14.91 7.33
N LEU A 62 -5.75 16.00 6.59
CA LEU A 62 -5.80 15.96 5.13
C LEU A 62 -4.45 15.57 4.52
N GLU A 63 -3.35 16.08 5.07
CA GLU A 63 -2.01 15.70 4.59
C GLU A 63 -1.70 14.23 4.91
N LEU A 64 -2.12 13.72 6.07
CA LEU A 64 -2.02 12.30 6.39
C LEU A 64 -2.84 11.44 5.41
N HIS A 65 -4.06 11.87 5.05
CA HIS A 65 -4.90 11.21 4.05
C HIS A 65 -4.17 11.10 2.71
N PHE A 66 -3.67 12.21 2.17
CA PHE A 66 -2.93 12.20 0.91
C PHE A 66 -1.69 11.31 0.96
N ARG A 67 -0.88 11.38 2.02
CA ARG A 67 0.28 10.49 2.19
C ARG A 67 -0.13 9.02 2.21
N THR A 68 -1.23 8.69 2.87
CA THR A 68 -1.74 7.31 2.97
C THR A 68 -2.20 6.80 1.62
N MET A 69 -2.96 7.60 0.86
CA MET A 69 -3.44 7.23 -0.47
C MET A 69 -2.31 7.09 -1.47
N ILE A 70 -1.37 8.05 -1.47
CA ILE A 70 -0.14 7.98 -2.29
C ILE A 70 0.67 6.74 -1.93
N GLY A 71 0.87 6.46 -0.64
CA GLY A 71 1.60 5.28 -0.17
C GLY A 71 0.94 3.97 -0.60
N THR A 72 -0.40 3.92 -0.59
CA THR A 72 -1.18 2.76 -1.04
C THR A 72 -0.96 2.48 -2.53
N GLY A 73 -1.07 3.50 -3.38
CA GLY A 73 -0.79 3.36 -4.82
C GLY A 73 0.69 3.12 -5.12
N SER A 74 1.59 3.66 -4.29
CA SER A 74 3.04 3.51 -4.42
C SER A 74 3.55 2.11 -4.04
N ASN A 75 2.76 1.32 -3.32
CA ASN A 75 3.13 -0.03 -2.88
C ASN A 75 3.64 -0.90 -4.06
N PRO A 76 4.76 -1.62 -3.93
CA PRO A 76 5.33 -2.39 -5.04
C PRO A 76 4.47 -3.58 -5.51
N ASN A 77 3.47 -3.99 -4.71
CA ASN A 77 2.45 -4.95 -5.15
C ASN A 77 1.45 -4.35 -6.15
N VAL A 78 1.38 -3.02 -6.26
CA VAL A 78 0.60 -2.29 -7.25
C VAL A 78 1.50 -2.03 -8.45
N ALA A 79 1.16 -2.63 -9.59
CA ALA A 79 1.87 -2.50 -10.85
C ALA A 79 1.41 -1.28 -11.65
N ALA A 80 0.12 -0.95 -11.56
CA ALA A 80 -0.49 0.25 -12.12
C ALA A 80 -1.69 0.68 -11.28
N CYS A 81 -2.07 1.95 -11.35
CA CYS A 81 -3.11 2.52 -10.50
C CYS A 81 -4.09 3.39 -11.26
N ILE A 82 -5.38 3.21 -11.01
CA ILE A 82 -6.44 4.16 -11.37
C ILE A 82 -6.82 4.92 -10.10
N VAL A 83 -6.91 6.24 -10.18
CA VAL A 83 -7.35 7.09 -9.07
C VAL A 83 -8.65 7.77 -9.48
N VAL A 84 -9.69 7.63 -8.67
CA VAL A 84 -10.99 8.27 -8.93
C VAL A 84 -11.38 9.10 -7.73
N GLY A 85 -11.59 10.40 -7.94
CA GLY A 85 -12.12 11.29 -6.91
C GLY A 85 -13.37 12.02 -7.38
N ILE A 86 -14.01 12.74 -6.46
CA ILE A 86 -15.08 13.66 -6.86
C ILE A 86 -14.52 14.75 -7.77
N GLU A 87 -13.45 15.42 -7.33
CA GLU A 87 -12.94 16.63 -7.96
C GLU A 87 -11.48 16.46 -8.44
N PRO A 88 -11.05 17.18 -9.49
CA PRO A 88 -9.78 16.93 -10.15
C PRO A 88 -8.52 17.28 -9.33
N GLY A 89 -8.56 18.24 -8.40
CA GLY A 89 -7.40 18.70 -7.64
C GLY A 89 -6.81 17.64 -6.72
N TRP A 90 -7.62 17.08 -5.82
CA TRP A 90 -7.22 16.01 -4.89
C TRP A 90 -6.86 14.74 -5.64
N THR A 91 -7.61 14.44 -6.70
CA THR A 91 -7.30 13.34 -7.63
C THR A 91 -5.90 13.51 -8.20
N GLN A 92 -5.59 14.68 -8.75
CA GLN A 92 -4.29 14.95 -9.36
C GLN A 92 -3.15 14.91 -8.34
N LYS A 93 -3.35 15.43 -7.12
CA LYS A 93 -2.35 15.37 -6.04
C LYS A 93 -1.93 13.92 -5.73
N ILE A 94 -2.89 12.99 -5.69
CA ILE A 94 -2.60 11.57 -5.45
C ILE A 94 -1.95 10.92 -6.68
N VAL A 95 -2.41 11.23 -7.88
CA VAL A 95 -1.82 10.76 -9.13
C VAL A 95 -0.35 11.15 -9.23
N ASP A 96 -0.03 12.42 -9.01
CA ASP A 96 1.33 12.95 -9.10
C ASP A 96 2.25 12.27 -8.09
N GLY A 97 1.79 12.11 -6.84
CA GLY A 97 2.56 11.43 -5.80
C GLY A 97 2.83 9.96 -6.09
N ILE A 98 1.87 9.24 -6.70
CA ILE A 98 2.09 7.84 -7.14
C ILE A 98 3.05 7.80 -8.33
N ALA A 99 2.93 8.76 -9.26
CA ALA A 99 3.75 8.83 -10.48
C ALA A 99 5.25 9.00 -10.18
N GLU A 100 5.62 9.57 -9.04
CA GLU A 100 7.02 9.64 -8.57
C GLU A 100 7.70 8.27 -8.47
N THR A 101 6.93 7.19 -8.29
CA THR A 101 7.47 5.82 -8.29
C THR A 101 7.85 5.30 -9.68
N GLY A 102 7.48 6.00 -10.75
CA GLY A 102 7.68 5.59 -12.14
C GLY A 102 6.62 4.62 -12.67
N LYS A 103 5.65 4.19 -11.85
CA LYS A 103 4.61 3.27 -12.30
C LYS A 103 3.50 3.99 -13.06
N PRO A 104 2.80 3.31 -13.98
CA PRO A 104 1.64 3.88 -14.66
C PRO A 104 0.49 4.20 -13.70
N VAL A 105 0.01 5.43 -13.75
CA VAL A 105 -1.12 5.92 -12.96
C VAL A 105 -2.00 6.85 -13.81
N ALA A 106 -3.32 6.78 -13.64
CA ALA A 106 -4.27 7.65 -14.31
C ALA A 106 -5.36 8.14 -13.35
N GLY A 107 -5.70 9.43 -13.43
CA GLY A 107 -6.71 10.09 -12.61
C GLY A 107 -8.01 10.36 -13.36
N PHE A 108 -9.14 10.22 -12.68
CA PHE A 108 -10.46 10.54 -13.18
C PHE A 108 -11.28 11.28 -12.11
N SER A 109 -12.09 12.26 -12.51
CA SER A 109 -12.97 13.00 -11.60
C SER A 109 -14.43 12.84 -11.99
N ILE A 110 -15.29 12.56 -11.02
CA ILE A 110 -16.74 12.41 -11.23
C ILE A 110 -17.39 13.77 -11.53
N GLU A 111 -16.95 14.83 -10.85
CA GLU A 111 -17.41 16.20 -11.11
C GLU A 111 -17.19 16.56 -12.59
N LYS A 112 -18.19 17.20 -13.20
CA LYS A 112 -18.25 17.60 -14.61
C LYS A 112 -18.41 16.46 -15.63
N ASN A 113 -18.08 15.22 -15.27
CA ASN A 113 -18.21 14.06 -16.17
C ASN A 113 -19.44 13.19 -15.85
N GLY A 114 -19.88 13.17 -14.59
CA GLY A 114 -20.88 12.24 -14.08
C GLY A 114 -20.32 10.83 -13.93
N ASP A 115 -20.99 10.02 -13.12
CA ASP A 115 -20.52 8.69 -12.72
C ASP A 115 -20.36 7.73 -13.91
N ILE A 116 -21.39 7.62 -14.76
CA ILE A 116 -21.42 6.69 -15.91
C ILE A 116 -20.24 6.93 -16.86
N ALA A 117 -19.99 8.19 -17.25
CA ALA A 117 -18.90 8.51 -18.17
C ALA A 117 -17.52 8.31 -17.53
N THR A 118 -17.39 8.62 -16.25
CA THR A 118 -16.17 8.41 -15.46
C THR A 118 -15.82 6.94 -15.38
N VAL A 119 -16.79 6.09 -15.00
CA VAL A 119 -16.64 4.64 -14.92
C VAL A 119 -16.25 4.05 -16.28
N ALA A 120 -16.89 4.49 -17.36
CA ALA A 120 -16.56 4.02 -18.71
C ALA A 120 -15.10 4.36 -19.09
N ALA A 121 -14.70 5.62 -18.95
CA ALA A 121 -13.35 6.08 -19.29
C ALA A 121 -12.27 5.39 -18.43
N ALA A 122 -12.50 5.29 -17.12
CA ALA A 122 -11.58 4.62 -16.21
C ALA A 122 -11.50 3.11 -16.46
N SER A 123 -12.60 2.46 -16.84
CA SER A 123 -12.63 1.04 -17.22
C SER A 123 -11.77 0.78 -18.48
N HIS A 124 -11.84 1.67 -19.48
CA HIS A 124 -10.96 1.56 -20.65
C HIS A 124 -9.48 1.64 -20.26
N GLN A 125 -9.10 2.59 -19.41
CA GLN A 125 -7.71 2.72 -18.97
C GLN A 125 -7.27 1.53 -18.09
N ALA A 126 -8.13 1.05 -17.20
CA ALA A 126 -7.86 -0.11 -16.36
C ALA A 126 -7.58 -1.37 -17.18
N LYS A 127 -8.34 -1.58 -18.26
CA LYS A 127 -8.11 -2.67 -19.22
C LYS A 127 -6.71 -2.59 -19.83
N GLU A 128 -6.30 -1.41 -20.29
CA GLU A 128 -4.97 -1.23 -20.90
C GLU A 128 -3.85 -1.51 -19.87
N PHE A 129 -4.04 -1.10 -18.61
CA PHE A 129 -3.13 -1.46 -17.52
C PHE A 129 -3.09 -2.97 -17.27
N VAL A 130 -4.23 -3.66 -17.21
CA VAL A 130 -4.26 -5.12 -17.04
C VAL A 130 -3.54 -5.83 -18.18
N HIS A 131 -3.76 -5.41 -19.42
CA HIS A 131 -3.06 -5.96 -20.59
C HIS A 131 -1.55 -5.80 -20.45
N MET A 132 -1.08 -4.60 -20.08
CA MET A 132 0.34 -4.33 -19.88
C MET A 132 0.93 -5.17 -18.73
N THR A 133 0.25 -5.24 -17.58
CA THR A 133 0.79 -5.92 -16.40
C THR A 133 0.72 -7.44 -16.50
N SER A 134 -0.25 -8.00 -17.22
CA SER A 134 -0.45 -9.45 -17.35
C SER A 134 0.70 -10.18 -18.04
N GLY A 135 1.47 -9.49 -18.88
CA GLY A 135 2.65 -10.05 -19.54
C GLY A 135 3.88 -10.16 -18.63
N GLN A 136 3.87 -9.51 -17.46
CA GLN A 136 5.04 -9.47 -16.57
C GLN A 136 5.24 -10.81 -15.85
N GLN A 137 6.49 -11.27 -15.81
CA GLN A 137 6.87 -12.53 -15.15
C GLN A 137 7.67 -12.25 -13.88
N ARG A 138 7.47 -13.09 -12.86
CA ARG A 138 8.26 -13.03 -11.63
C ARG A 138 9.71 -13.45 -11.90
N LYS A 139 10.64 -12.83 -11.18
CA LYS A 139 12.07 -13.18 -11.19
C LYS A 139 12.56 -13.42 -9.77
N GLU A 140 13.66 -14.14 -9.63
CA GLU A 140 14.32 -14.31 -8.34
C GLU A 140 14.95 -12.99 -7.88
N HIS A 141 14.69 -12.64 -6.61
CA HIS A 141 15.19 -11.47 -5.91
C HIS A 141 15.73 -11.88 -4.54
N SER A 142 16.68 -11.11 -4.01
CA SER A 142 17.23 -11.33 -2.67
C SER A 142 16.14 -11.17 -1.62
N ILE A 143 16.18 -11.96 -0.55
CA ILE A 143 15.27 -11.77 0.60
C ILE A 143 15.33 -10.34 1.16
N SER A 144 16.46 -9.65 1.03
CA SER A 144 16.64 -8.26 1.45
C SER A 144 15.77 -7.25 0.70
N ASP A 145 15.19 -7.63 -0.46
CA ASP A 145 14.21 -6.80 -1.17
C ASP A 145 12.81 -6.85 -0.50
N LEU A 146 12.60 -7.74 0.48
CA LEU A 146 11.30 -7.97 1.13
C LEU A 146 11.03 -6.96 2.25
N TRP A 147 9.81 -6.45 2.26
CA TRP A 147 9.27 -5.64 3.35
C TRP A 147 8.16 -6.44 4.03
N VAL A 148 8.31 -6.66 5.32
CA VAL A 148 7.38 -7.45 6.14
C VAL A 148 6.81 -6.55 7.21
N ALA A 149 5.49 -6.46 7.26
CA ALA A 149 4.77 -5.77 8.32
C ALA A 149 4.05 -6.80 9.20
N ALA A 150 4.02 -6.57 10.50
CA ALA A 150 3.27 -7.37 11.45
C ALA A 150 2.15 -6.51 12.07
N LYS A 151 0.98 -7.12 12.23
CA LYS A 151 -0.12 -6.60 13.02
C LYS A 151 -0.77 -7.76 13.78
N CYS A 152 -1.34 -7.46 14.93
CA CYS A 152 -2.24 -8.33 15.65
C CYS A 152 -3.60 -8.39 14.95
N GLY A 153 -4.33 -9.49 15.16
CA GLY A 153 -5.70 -9.65 14.72
C GLY A 153 -6.64 -9.34 15.87
N GLU A 154 -7.09 -10.40 16.53
CA GLU A 154 -7.80 -10.34 17.80
C GLU A 154 -6.87 -10.93 18.87
N SER A 155 -6.51 -10.12 19.87
CA SER A 155 -5.62 -10.58 20.93
C SER A 155 -6.33 -11.58 21.84
N ASP A 156 -5.67 -12.69 22.13
CA ASP A 156 -6.09 -13.64 23.16
C ASP A 156 -5.01 -13.85 24.22
N THR A 157 -5.31 -14.66 25.24
CA THR A 157 -4.37 -14.95 26.34
C THR A 157 -3.15 -15.77 25.91
N THR A 158 -3.13 -16.30 24.68
CA THR A 158 -2.03 -17.11 24.14
C THR A 158 -1.16 -16.34 23.15
N THR A 159 -1.63 -15.19 22.67
CA THR A 159 -0.99 -14.39 21.62
C THR A 159 0.42 -13.96 22.03
N GLY A 160 0.57 -13.44 23.26
CA GLY A 160 1.86 -13.08 23.85
C GLY A 160 2.77 -14.27 24.21
N LEU A 161 2.25 -15.50 24.19
CA LEU A 161 2.97 -16.73 24.54
C LEU A 161 3.39 -17.55 23.31
N ALA A 162 2.73 -17.36 22.16
CA ALA A 162 2.93 -18.18 20.97
C ALA A 162 3.15 -17.35 19.70
N SER A 163 2.11 -16.70 19.17
CA SER A 163 2.17 -16.05 17.84
C SER A 163 3.10 -14.83 17.83
N CYS A 164 3.01 -13.94 18.82
CA CYS A 164 3.89 -12.78 18.91
C CYS A 164 5.38 -13.16 19.09
N PRO A 165 5.75 -14.08 20.01
CA PRO A 165 7.12 -14.58 20.08
C PRO A 165 7.61 -15.25 18.78
N ALA A 166 6.74 -15.98 18.07
CA ALA A 166 7.10 -16.59 16.79
C ALA A 166 7.39 -15.55 15.70
N VAL A 167 6.58 -14.49 15.60
CA VAL A 167 6.81 -13.36 14.68
C VAL A 167 8.05 -12.57 15.10
N GLY A 168 8.27 -12.34 16.38
CA GLY A 168 9.49 -11.71 16.90
C GLY A 168 10.76 -12.49 16.53
N ASN A 169 10.77 -13.80 16.74
CA ASN A 169 11.87 -14.68 16.35
C ASN A 169 12.09 -14.69 14.82
N MET A 170 11.04 -14.51 14.01
CA MET A 170 11.15 -14.36 12.57
C MET A 170 11.87 -13.05 12.21
N TYR A 171 11.49 -11.92 12.84
CA TYR A 171 12.21 -10.65 12.66
C TYR A 171 13.68 -10.73 13.11
N ASP A 172 13.96 -11.29 14.30
CA ASP A 172 15.32 -11.40 14.83
C ASP A 172 16.25 -12.21 13.89
N LYS A 173 15.70 -13.16 13.14
CA LYS A 173 16.45 -13.96 12.15
C LYS A 173 16.66 -13.24 10.83
N TRP A 174 15.67 -12.49 10.34
CA TRP A 174 15.68 -11.97 8.98
C TRP A 174 16.08 -10.50 8.86
N ILE A 175 15.88 -9.67 9.90
CA ILE A 175 16.34 -8.28 9.89
C ILE A 175 17.87 -8.21 9.66
N PRO A 176 18.72 -9.05 10.30
CA PRO A 176 20.15 -9.09 10.01
C PRO A 176 20.49 -9.52 8.57
N GLU A 177 19.59 -10.24 7.90
CA GLU A 177 19.73 -10.66 6.49
C GLU A 177 19.21 -9.59 5.52
N GLY A 178 18.77 -8.43 6.04
CA GLY A 178 18.45 -7.23 5.26
C GLY A 178 16.98 -7.02 4.93
N ILE A 179 16.03 -7.80 5.49
CA ILE A 179 14.61 -7.48 5.31
C ILE A 179 14.27 -6.17 6.03
N PHE A 180 13.26 -5.46 5.51
CA PHE A 180 12.68 -4.33 6.23
C PHE A 180 11.49 -4.81 7.08
N GLY A 181 11.57 -4.63 8.40
CA GLY A 181 10.51 -4.96 9.34
C GLY A 181 9.68 -3.73 9.74
N CYS A 182 8.36 -3.90 9.86
CA CYS A 182 7.45 -2.84 10.30
C CYS A 182 6.39 -3.39 11.28
N PHE A 183 6.03 -2.58 12.27
CA PHE A 183 4.93 -2.82 13.20
C PHE A 183 4.15 -1.53 13.36
N GLY A 184 2.81 -1.58 13.28
CA GLY A 184 1.96 -0.40 13.04
C GLY A 184 0.88 -0.11 14.07
N GLU A 185 0.88 -0.75 15.25
CA GLU A 185 -0.23 -0.68 16.20
C GLU A 185 0.13 0.13 17.45
N THR A 186 0.09 1.45 17.36
CA THR A 186 0.48 2.37 18.45
C THR A 186 -0.26 2.08 19.76
N THR A 187 -1.54 1.71 19.71
CA THR A 187 -2.31 1.40 20.92
C THR A 187 -1.90 0.07 21.56
N GLU A 188 -1.36 -0.88 20.78
CA GLU A 188 -0.96 -2.21 21.26
C GLU A 188 0.40 -2.19 21.98
N ILE A 189 1.15 -1.09 21.89
CA ILE A 189 2.38 -0.89 22.67
C ILE A 189 2.14 -0.14 23.98
N THR A 190 0.89 0.15 24.34
CA THR A 190 0.56 0.87 25.58
C THR A 190 1.11 0.11 26.79
N GLY A 191 1.96 0.76 27.59
CA GLY A 191 2.66 0.15 28.73
C GLY A 191 3.99 -0.54 28.38
N ALA A 192 4.34 -0.66 27.10
CA ALA A 192 5.60 -1.22 26.61
C ALA A 192 6.47 -0.20 25.84
N GLU A 193 6.05 1.06 25.75
CA GLU A 193 6.71 2.13 25.00
C GLU A 193 8.17 2.31 25.44
N HIS A 194 8.39 2.26 26.75
CA HIS A 194 9.72 2.34 27.35
C HIS A 194 10.64 1.17 26.97
N LEU A 195 10.10 0.00 26.61
CA LEU A 195 10.87 -1.14 26.09
C LEU A 195 11.26 -0.91 24.63
N CYS A 196 10.35 -0.34 23.83
CA CYS A 196 10.62 0.04 22.44
C CYS A 196 11.70 1.13 22.37
N ALA A 197 11.56 2.20 23.16
CA ALA A 197 12.51 3.32 23.18
C ALA A 197 13.93 2.86 23.56
N LYS A 198 14.07 1.94 24.53
CA LYS A 198 15.37 1.36 24.91
C LYS A 198 16.04 0.54 23.81
N ARG A 199 15.28 0.06 22.82
CA ARG A 199 15.78 -0.71 21.67
C ARG A 199 16.05 0.17 20.45
N ALA A 200 15.82 1.47 20.52
CA ALA A 200 16.15 2.39 19.45
C ALA A 200 17.67 2.40 19.20
N ILE A 201 18.07 2.58 17.94
CA ILE A 201 19.48 2.62 17.54
C ILE A 201 20.22 3.84 18.12
N THR A 202 19.50 4.92 18.40
CA THR A 202 20.01 6.08 19.14
C THR A 202 18.96 6.62 20.12
N PRO A 203 19.36 7.33 21.19
CA PRO A 203 18.43 7.98 22.12
C PRO A 203 17.46 8.94 21.42
N GLU A 204 17.92 9.71 20.43
CA GLU A 204 17.08 10.68 19.72
C GLU A 204 15.98 10.01 18.87
N ILE A 205 16.17 8.75 18.47
CA ILE A 205 15.13 7.95 17.81
C ILE A 205 14.17 7.38 18.86
N GLY A 206 14.64 7.05 20.06
CA GLY A 206 13.79 6.58 21.16
C GLY A 206 12.86 7.67 21.73
N ASP A 207 13.27 8.94 21.63
CA ASP A 207 12.48 10.10 22.07
C ASP A 207 11.45 10.59 21.04
N LYS A 208 11.46 10.04 19.81
CA LYS A 208 10.50 10.35 18.74
C LYS A 208 9.34 9.37 18.72
#